data_AF-A0A143B3E4-F1
#
_entry.id   AF-A0A143B3E4-F1
#
_cell.length_a   1.000
_cell.length_b   1.000
_cell.length_c   1.000
_cell.angle_alpha   90.00
_cell.angle_beta   90.00
_cell.angle_gamma   90.00
#
_symmetry.space_group_name_H-M   'P 1'
#
loop_
_entity.id
_entity.type
_entity.pdbx_description
1 polymer ?
#
loop_
_entity_poly.entity_id
_entity_poly.type
_entity_poly.pdbx_seq_one_letter_code
_entity_poly.pdbx_strand_id
1 'polypeptide(L)' 'MIGDREELEEAFAAAARRFAGGEVPRPPYWGGYRLVAQMLEFWQEGVDRLHDRLRYRRDDEQNWVIERLAP' A
#
# COMPACT_ATOMS: atom_id res chain seq x y z
N MET A 1 -0.31 20.14 14.29
CA MET A 1 -0.18 18.76 14.82
C MET A 1 -1.15 18.64 15.97
N ILE A 2 -1.74 17.47 16.15
CA ILE A 2 -2.58 17.17 17.32
C ILE A 2 -1.62 16.75 18.45
N GLY A 3 -1.76 17.36 19.62
CA GLY A 3 -0.85 17.25 20.76
C GLY A 3 -1.09 16.03 21.63
N ASP A 4 -2.35 15.60 21.77
CA ASP A 4 -2.72 14.45 22.61
C ASP A 4 -4.02 13.77 22.15
N ARG A 5 -4.48 12.81 22.96
CA ARG A 5 -5.70 12.04 22.70
C ARG A 5 -6.97 12.86 22.85
N GLU A 6 -7.01 13.75 23.83
CA GLU A 6 -8.19 14.55 24.13
C GLU A 6 -8.46 15.51 22.96
N GLU A 7 -7.42 16.18 22.46
CA GLU A 7 -7.51 17.06 21.29
C GLU A 7 -7.99 16.31 20.03
N LEU A 8 -7.57 15.05 19.84
CA LEU A 8 -8.05 14.20 18.74
C LEU A 8 -9.56 13.89 18.88
N GLU A 9 -10.00 13.55 20.09
CA GLU A 9 -11.40 13.20 20.38
C GLU A 9 -12.32 14.40 20.23
N GLU A 10 -11.87 15.59 20.64
CA GLU A 10 -12.58 16.85 20.41
C GLU A 10 -12.73 17.17 18.92
N ALA A 11 -11.65 17.04 18.15
CA ALA A 11 -11.67 17.24 16.70
C ALA A 11 -12.62 16.26 16.00
N PHE A 12 -12.63 15.00 16.43
CA PHE A 12 -13.55 13.99 15.94
C PHE A 12 -15.01 14.35 16.26
N ALA A 13 -15.31 14.70 17.51
CA ALA A 13 -16.67 15.07 17.94
C ALA A 13 -17.17 16.32 17.20
N ALA A 14 -16.29 17.29 16.93
CA ALA A 14 -16.61 18.47 16.12
C ALA A 14 -16.95 18.10 14.67
N ALA A 15 -16.18 17.20 14.05
CA ALA A 15 -16.47 16.69 12.71
C ALA A 15 -17.80 15.92 12.66
N ALA A 16 -18.06 15.05 13.64
CA ALA A 16 -19.31 14.29 13.74
C ALA A 16 -20.54 15.22 13.82
N ARG A 17 -20.47 16.28 14.65
CA ARG A 17 -21.54 17.30 14.71
C ARG A 17 -21.71 18.05 13.38
N ARG A 18 -20.61 18.43 12.75
CA ARG A 18 -20.62 19.16 11.46
C ARG A 18 -21.35 18.40 10.35
N PHE A 19 -21.24 17.07 10.33
CA PHE A 19 -21.82 16.22 9.28
C PHE A 19 -23.02 15.38 9.74
N ALA A 20 -23.60 15.65 10.92
CA ALA A 20 -24.66 14.83 11.52
C ALA A 20 -25.94 14.69 10.68
N GLY A 21 -26.19 15.59 9.72
CA GLY A 21 -27.43 15.64 8.94
C GLY A 21 -27.26 15.42 7.44
N GLY A 22 -26.11 14.90 6.98
CA GLY A 22 -25.87 14.80 5.55
C GLY A 22 -24.68 13.94 5.16
N GLU A 23 -24.39 13.93 3.87
CA GLU A 23 -23.27 13.20 3.29
C GLU A 23 -21.94 13.82 3.75
N VAL A 24 -20.96 12.96 4.09
CA VAL A 24 -19.60 13.39 4.38
C VAL A 24 -18.84 13.47 3.05
N PRO A 25 -18.55 14.66 2.51
CA PRO A 25 -17.83 14.76 1.25
C PRO A 25 -16.42 14.21 1.43
N ARG A 26 -15.98 13.42 0.45
CA ARG A 26 -14.59 12.96 0.40
C ARG A 26 -13.65 14.19 0.29
N PRO A 27 -12.70 14.38 1.22
CA PRO A 27 -11.76 15.48 1.12
C PRO A 27 -10.93 15.43 -0.17
N PRO A 28 -10.53 16.57 -0.75
CA PRO A 28 -9.80 16.61 -2.03
C PRO A 28 -8.43 15.90 -1.97
N TYR A 29 -7.84 15.79 -0.78
CA TYR A 29 -6.57 15.09 -0.54
C TYR A 29 -6.74 13.59 -0.25
N TRP A 30 -7.97 13.09 -0.08
CA TRP A 30 -8.23 11.69 0.25
C TRP A 30 -8.53 10.90 -1.01
N GLY A 31 -7.74 9.87 -1.31
CA GLY A 31 -7.85 9.06 -2.51
C GLY A 31 -7.03 7.78 -2.43
N GLY A 32 -6.83 7.14 -3.58
CA GLY A 32 -6.02 5.93 -3.70
C GLY A 32 -4.67 6.20 -4.39
N TYR A 33 -3.71 5.32 -4.12
CA TYR A 33 -2.45 5.25 -4.86
C TYR A 33 -2.41 3.96 -5.68
N ARG A 34 -1.77 4.03 -6.86
CA ARG A 34 -1.49 2.85 -7.68
C ARG A 34 0.02 2.61 -7.69
N LEU A 35 0.44 1.47 -7.17
CA LEU A 35 1.81 1.00 -7.34
C LEU A 35 1.93 0.27 -8.69
N VAL A 36 2.71 0.84 -9.60
CA VAL A 36 3.05 0.19 -10.87
C VAL A 36 4.32 -0.62 -10.62
N ALA A 37 4.20 -1.94 -10.63
CA ALA A 37 5.32 -2.83 -10.35
C ALA A 37 6.37 -2.75 -11.48
N GLN A 38 7.59 -2.38 -11.09
CA GLN A 38 8.77 -2.53 -11.94
C GLN A 38 9.46 -3.89 -11.73
N MET A 39 9.20 -4.51 -10.58
CA MET A 39 9.71 -5.81 -10.20
C MET A 39 8.71 -6.51 -9.27
N LEU A 40 8.55 -7.81 -9.43
CA LEU A 40 7.88 -8.70 -8.49
C LEU A 40 8.78 -9.92 -8.23
N GLU A 41 8.78 -10.41 -6.99
CA GLU A 41 9.45 -11.66 -6.64
C GLU A 41 8.42 -12.64 -6.08
N PHE A 42 8.38 -13.83 -6.67
CA PHE A 42 7.67 -14.97 -6.11
C PHE A 42 8.69 -15.82 -5.37
N TRP A 43 8.50 -15.92 -4.06
CA TRP A 43 9.30 -16.75 -3.19
C TRP A 43 8.44 -17.93 -2.72
N GLN A 44 8.97 -19.14 -2.86
CA GLN A 44 8.31 -20.36 -2.43
C GLN A 44 9.28 -21.19 -1.58
N GLU A 45 8.76 -21.75 -0.49
CA GLU A 45 9.52 -22.65 0.37
C GLU A 45 9.97 -23.90 -0.41
N GLY A 46 11.22 -24.30 -0.23
CA GLY A 46 11.79 -25.52 -0.79
C GLY A 46 12.40 -26.39 0.32
N VAL A 47 12.48 -27.70 0.07
CA VAL A 47 13.11 -28.66 0.99
C VAL A 47 14.57 -28.27 1.22
N ASP A 48 15.08 -28.52 2.43
CA ASP A 48 16.47 -28.23 2.81
C ASP A 48 16.91 -26.76 2.64
N ARG A 49 15.95 -25.81 2.76
CA ARG A 49 16.17 -24.35 2.58
C ARG A 49 16.54 -23.94 1.15
N LEU A 50 16.34 -24.83 0.18
CA LEU A 50 16.55 -24.53 -1.24
C LEU A 50 15.29 -23.89 -1.83
N HIS A 51 15.01 -22.66 -1.39
CA HIS A 51 13.86 -21.87 -1.81
C HIS A 51 13.82 -21.59 -3.31
N ASP A 52 12.62 -21.67 -3.88
CA ASP A 52 12.38 -21.23 -5.25
C ASP A 52 12.15 -19.72 -5.25
N ARG A 53 13.01 -18.99 -5.97
CA ARG A 53 12.92 -17.53 -6.10
C ARG A 53 12.85 -17.16 -7.56
N LEU A 54 11.67 -16.70 -8.00
CA LEU A 54 11.43 -16.22 -9.36
C LEU A 54 11.21 -14.70 -9.33
N ARG A 55 12.14 -13.96 -9.94
CA ARG A 55 12.06 -12.51 -10.09
C ARG A 55 11.53 -12.16 -11.48
N TYR A 56 10.43 -11.42 -11.52
CA TYR A 56 9.90 -10.75 -12.70
C TYR A 56 10.37 -9.31 -12.65
N ARG A 57 11.06 -8.83 -13.69
CA ARG A 57 11.47 -7.42 -13.81
C ARG A 57 11.14 -6.87 -15.18
N ARG A 58 10.89 -5.56 -15.26
CA ARG A 58 10.81 -4.87 -16.54
C ARG A 58 12.22 -4.69 -17.12
N ASP A 59 12.38 -4.92 -18.41
CA ASP A 59 13.58 -4.51 -19.15
C ASP A 59 13.44 -3.09 -19.72
N ASP A 60 14.43 -2.66 -20.50
CA ASP A 60 14.46 -1.32 -21.10
C ASP A 60 13.29 -1.08 -22.08
N GLU A 61 12.74 -2.14 -22.66
CA GLU A 61 11.57 -2.11 -23.56
C GLU A 61 10.24 -2.30 -22.81
N GLN A 62 10.26 -2.31 -21.48
CA GLN A 62 9.10 -2.57 -20.62
C GLN A 62 8.48 -3.97 -20.78
N ASN A 63 9.22 -4.94 -21.33
CA ASN A 63 8.80 -6.33 -21.34
C ASN A 63 9.10 -7.00 -19.99
N TRP A 64 8.37 -8.05 -19.66
CA TRP A 64 8.68 -8.85 -18.47
C TRP A 64 9.78 -9.86 -18.77
N VAL A 65 10.85 -9.82 -17.99
CA VAL A 65 11.91 -10.82 -17.96
C VAL A 65 11.80 -11.60 -16.64
N ILE A 66 11.91 -12.92 -16.74
CA ILE A 66 11.81 -13.85 -15.60
C ILE A 66 13.19 -14.44 -15.34
N GLU A 67 13.65 -14.35 -14.10
CA GLU A 67 14.95 -14.84 -13.66
C GLU A 67 14.80 -15.69 -12.41
N ARG A 68 15.54 -16.79 -12.33
CA ARG A 68 15.67 -17.58 -11.11
C ARG A 68 16.82 -17.04 -10.27
N LEU A 69 16.57 -16.77 -9.01
CA LEU A 69 17.59 -16.32 -8.05
C LEU A 69 18.07 -17.50 -7.19
N ALA A 70 19.26 -17.35 -6.62
CA ALA A 70 19.74 -18.28 -5.62
C ALA A 70 18.87 -18.19 -4.34
N PRO A 71 18.56 -19.33 -3.70
CA PRO A 71 17.83 -19.38 -2.43
C PRO A 71 18.53 -18.61 -1.30
#